data_AF-A0A7J7K9W0-F1
#
_entry.id   AF-A0A7J7K9W0-F1
#
_cell.length_a   1.000
_cell.length_b   1.000
_cell.length_c   1.000
_cell.angle_alpha   90.00
_cell.angle_beta   90.00
_cell.angle_gamma   90.00
#
_symmetry.space_group_name_H-M   'P 1'
#
loop_
_entity.id
_entity.type
_entity.pdbx_description
1 polymer ?
#
loop_
_entity_poly.entity_id
_entity_poly.type
_entity_poly.pdbx_seq_one_letter_code
_entity_poly.pdbx_strand_id
1 'polypeptide(L)'
;MSWLKIGVFYLIFYACLVGWFAGLLHAFYSTLDDVAPKYYGVNSLLQDNPAIGVRPMPLFDSTLIRYTSGRRSSYQPYIDHLEAFFKSKFIFSKLS
;
A
#
# COMPACT_ATOMS: atom_id res chain seq x y z
N MET A 1 -14.39 47.46 9.99
CA MET A 1 -14.22 46.20 10.76
C MET A 1 -15.21 45.09 10.33
N SER A 2 -15.50 44.92 9.03
CA SER A 2 -16.43 43.86 8.55
C SER A 2 -15.68 42.56 8.24
N TRP A 3 -14.48 42.69 7.67
CA TRP A 3 -13.63 41.57 7.25
C TRP A 3 -13.14 40.69 8.42
N LEU A 4 -12.89 41.27 9.59
CA LEU A 4 -12.53 40.51 10.79
C LEU A 4 -13.69 39.61 11.26
N LYS A 5 -14.93 40.10 11.21
CA LYS A 5 -16.11 39.36 11.67
C LYS A 5 -16.37 38.13 10.80
N ILE A 6 -16.22 38.29 9.48
CA ILE A 6 -16.39 37.16 8.55
C ILE A 6 -15.24 36.16 8.70
N GLY A 7 -14.00 36.63 8.91
CA GLY A 7 -12.85 35.75 9.16
C GLY A 7 -13.00 34.89 10.42
N VAL A 8 -13.40 35.50 11.54
CA VAL A 8 -13.63 34.78 12.81
C VAL A 8 -14.80 33.79 12.69
N PHE A 9 -15.87 34.16 11.99
CA PHE A 9 -16.98 33.24 11.73
C PHE A 9 -16.51 31.98 10.98
N TYR A 10 -15.78 32.15 9.87
CA TYR A 10 -15.29 31.00 9.10
C TYR A 10 -14.27 30.16 9.87
N LEU A 11 -13.41 30.77 10.69
CA LEU A 11 -12.48 30.04 11.55
C LEU A 11 -13.22 29.08 12.49
N ILE A 12 -14.22 29.59 13.22
CA ILE A 12 -15.01 28.78 14.16
C ILE A 12 -15.82 27.72 13.41
N PHE A 13 -16.44 28.10 12.29
CA PHE A 13 -17.22 27.18 11.47
C PHE A 13 -16.37 25.99 10.99
N TYR A 14 -15.19 26.25 10.42
CA TYR A 14 -14.31 25.18 9.96
C TYR A 14 -13.69 24.39 11.10
N ALA A 15 -13.39 25.00 12.26
CA ALA A 15 -12.95 24.27 13.44
C ALA A 15 -14.01 23.25 13.92
N CYS A 16 -15.28 23.66 13.97
CA CYS A 16 -16.39 22.76 14.28
C CYS A 16 -16.57 21.66 13.22
N LEU A 17 -16.43 21.99 11.94
CA LEU A 17 -16.55 21.02 10.85
C LEU A 17 -15.43 19.97 10.87
N VAL A 18 -14.19 20.38 11.15
CA VAL A 18 -13.06 19.48 11.35
C VAL A 18 -13.28 18.60 12.58
N GLY A 19 -13.77 19.16 13.69
CA GLY A 19 -14.10 18.39 14.89
C GLY A 19 -15.19 17.34 14.65
N TRP A 20 -16.25 17.70 13.93
CA TRP A 20 -17.30 16.78 13.52
C TRP A 20 -16.76 15.64 12.64
N PHE A 21 -15.97 15.98 11.61
CA PHE A 21 -15.37 14.99 10.72
C PHE A 21 -14.38 14.07 11.45
N ALA A 22 -13.55 14.63 12.34
CA ALA A 22 -12.66 13.85 13.19
C ALA A 22 -13.42 12.90 14.13
N GLY A 23 -14.57 13.34 14.66
CA GLY A 23 -15.47 12.48 15.44
C GLY A 23 -16.02 11.31 14.63
N LEU A 24 -16.42 11.54 13.37
CA LEU A 24 -16.85 10.47 12.47
C LEU A 24 -15.71 9.49 12.15
N LEU A 25 -14.50 9.98 11.91
CA LEU A 25 -13.32 9.13 11.72
C LEU A 25 -12.99 8.32 12.96
N HIS A 26 -13.10 8.91 14.16
CA HIS A 26 -12.86 8.21 15.42
C HIS A 26 -13.87 7.08 15.64
N ALA A 27 -15.15 7.36 15.40
CA ALA A 27 -16.19 6.34 15.46
C ALA A 27 -15.94 5.22 14.43
N PHE A 28 -15.57 5.57 13.19
CA PHE A 28 -15.19 4.57 12.19
C PHE A 28 -13.99 3.72 12.63
N TYR A 29 -12.95 4.35 13.18
CA TYR A 29 -11.76 3.65 13.66
C TYR A 29 -12.07 2.66 14.78
N SER A 30 -12.99 2.99 15.69
CA SER A 30 -13.46 2.06 16.73
C SER A 30 -14.18 0.80 16.20
N THR A 31 -14.54 0.77 14.90
CA THR A 31 -15.12 -0.41 14.24
C THR A 31 -14.09 -1.27 13.51
N LEU A 32 -12.82 -0.85 13.48
CA LEU A 32 -11.73 -1.62 12.89
C LEU A 32 -11.14 -2.57 13.94
N ASP A 33 -10.79 -3.76 13.48
CA ASP A 33 -10.03 -4.75 14.23
C ASP A 33 -8.54 -4.58 13.88
N ASP A 34 -7.67 -4.55 14.89
CA ASP A 34 -6.21 -4.41 14.72
C ASP A 34 -5.55 -5.71 14.23
N VAL A 35 -6.23 -6.85 14.35
CA VAL A 35 -5.68 -8.17 14.02
C VAL A 35 -5.99 -8.57 12.58
N ALA A 36 -7.20 -8.33 12.10
CA ALA A 36 -7.63 -8.77 10.77
C ALA A 36 -8.51 -7.72 10.06
N PRO A 37 -8.37 -7.57 8.73
CA PRO A 37 -9.23 -6.65 7.98
C PRO A 37 -10.68 -7.14 7.99
N LYS A 38 -11.65 -6.23 8.06
CA LYS A 38 -13.09 -6.54 8.13
C LYS A 38 -13.60 -7.43 6.98
N TYR A 39 -13.05 -7.27 5.78
CA TYR A 39 -13.43 -8.05 4.60
C TYR A 39 -12.27 -8.94 4.17
N TYR A 40 -12.28 -10.19 4.61
CA TYR A 40 -11.30 -11.20 4.24
C TYR A 40 -11.97 -12.51 3.81
N GLY A 41 -11.21 -13.32 3.08
CA GLY A 41 -11.60 -14.63 2.59
C GLY A 41 -12.86 -14.66 1.74
N VAL A 42 -13.83 -15.53 2.06
CA VAL A 42 -15.15 -15.61 1.40
C VAL A 42 -15.92 -14.29 1.41
N ASN A 43 -15.69 -13.44 2.41
CA ASN A 43 -16.34 -12.13 2.52
C ASN A 43 -15.59 -11.04 1.75
N SER A 44 -14.48 -11.39 1.09
CA SER A 44 -13.74 -10.46 0.22
C SER A 44 -14.24 -10.54 -1.23
N LEU A 45 -13.93 -9.50 -2.01
CA LEU A 45 -14.21 -9.47 -3.45
C LEU A 45 -13.55 -10.62 -4.23
N LEU A 46 -12.46 -11.18 -3.70
CA LEU A 46 -11.71 -12.26 -4.34
C LEU A 46 -12.19 -13.66 -3.92
N GLN A 47 -13.13 -13.77 -2.97
CA GLN A 47 -13.74 -15.03 -2.54
C GLN A 47 -12.74 -16.16 -2.22
N ASP A 48 -11.80 -15.91 -1.30
CA ASP A 48 -10.74 -16.87 -0.94
C ASP A 48 -9.85 -17.34 -2.12
N ASN A 49 -9.85 -16.62 -3.25
CA ASN A 49 -8.94 -16.90 -4.36
C ASN A 49 -7.64 -16.07 -4.20
N PRO A 50 -6.52 -16.68 -3.75
CA PRO A 50 -5.27 -15.95 -3.61
C PRO A 50 -4.71 -15.57 -4.98
N ALA A 51 -4.25 -14.32 -5.11
CA ALA A 51 -3.49 -13.92 -6.29
C ALA A 51 -2.08 -14.52 -6.27
N ILE A 52 -1.58 -14.94 -7.43
CA ILE A 52 -0.20 -15.45 -7.60
C ILE A 52 0.67 -14.33 -8.16
N GLY A 53 1.69 -13.94 -7.40
CA GLY A 53 2.73 -13.03 -7.87
C GLY A 53 3.93 -13.79 -8.42
N VAL A 54 4.33 -13.52 -9.67
CA VAL A 54 5.56 -14.07 -10.26
C VAL A 54 6.72 -13.08 -10.04
N ARG A 55 7.93 -13.62 -9.89
CA ARG A 55 9.20 -12.90 -9.90
C ARG A 55 10.15 -13.64 -10.84
N PRO A 56 11.06 -12.97 -11.57
CA PRO A 56 11.46 -11.56 -11.48
C PRO A 56 10.44 -10.57 -12.07
N MET A 57 10.48 -9.31 -11.61
CA MET A 57 9.61 -8.26 -12.15
C MET A 57 9.99 -7.96 -13.61
N PRO A 58 9.03 -7.96 -14.53
CA PRO A 58 9.29 -7.66 -15.92
C PRO A 58 9.47 -6.15 -16.10
N LEU A 59 10.17 -5.75 -17.16
CA LEU A 59 10.54 -4.35 -17.40
C LEU A 59 9.38 -3.62 -18.08
N PHE A 60 8.93 -2.54 -17.43
CA PHE A 60 8.00 -1.43 -17.76
C PHE A 60 6.80 -1.61 -18.71
N ASP A 61 6.83 -2.50 -19.72
CA ASP A 61 5.79 -2.58 -20.76
C ASP A 61 5.18 -3.97 -20.98
N SER A 62 5.63 -5.02 -20.27
CA SER A 62 5.06 -6.35 -20.49
C SER A 62 5.20 -7.30 -19.30
N THR A 63 4.46 -8.41 -19.30
CA THR A 63 4.68 -9.54 -18.38
C THR A 63 5.78 -10.49 -18.86
N LEU A 64 6.43 -10.17 -19.98
CA LEU A 64 7.41 -11.06 -20.61
C LEU A 64 8.81 -10.86 -20.02
N ILE A 65 9.46 -11.98 -19.73
CA ILE A 65 10.88 -12.04 -19.41
C ILE A 65 11.63 -12.31 -20.71
N ARG A 66 12.28 -11.28 -21.26
CA ARG A 66 13.05 -11.39 -22.50
C ARG A 66 14.53 -11.26 -22.19
N TYR A 67 15.30 -12.28 -22.54
CA TYR A 67 16.76 -12.21 -22.49
C TYR A 67 17.41 -12.95 -23.66
N THR A 68 18.67 -12.63 -23.94
CA THR A 68 19.48 -13.32 -24.95
C THR A 68 20.52 -14.21 -24.28
N SER A 69 20.51 -15.51 -24.60
CA SER A 69 21.52 -16.46 -24.13
C SER A 69 22.92 -16.03 -24.57
N GLY A 70 23.86 -15.97 -23.62
CA GLY A 70 25.24 -15.53 -23.86
C GLY A 70 25.51 -14.02 -23.67
N ARG A 71 24.48 -13.17 -23.53
CA ARG A 71 24.66 -11.73 -23.25
C ARG A 71 24.32 -11.39 -21.79
N ARG A 72 25.34 -11.24 -20.95
CA ARG A 72 25.19 -10.97 -19.51
C ARG A 72 24.33 -9.75 -19.19
N SER A 73 24.53 -8.64 -19.88
CA SER A 73 23.78 -7.40 -19.66
C SER A 73 22.27 -7.52 -19.88
N SER A 74 21.82 -8.55 -20.62
CA SER A 74 20.40 -8.75 -20.93
C SER A 74 19.60 -9.37 -19.77
N TYR A 75 20.22 -10.22 -18.95
CA TYR A 75 19.55 -10.90 -17.84
C TYR A 75 20.02 -10.42 -16.46
N GLN A 76 21.15 -9.69 -16.38
CA GLN A 76 21.69 -9.18 -15.13
C GLN A 76 20.65 -8.43 -14.27
N PRO A 77 19.80 -7.55 -14.81
CA PRO A 77 18.79 -6.87 -14.00
C PRO A 77 17.83 -7.84 -13.29
N TYR A 78 17.41 -8.91 -13.97
CA TYR A 78 16.54 -9.93 -13.38
C TYR A 78 17.24 -10.69 -12.25
N ILE A 79 18.53 -10.99 -12.41
CA ILE A 79 19.34 -11.66 -11.38
C ILE A 79 19.53 -10.75 -10.18
N ASP A 80 19.86 -9.48 -10.39
CA ASP A 80 20.05 -8.51 -9.31
C ASP A 80 18.76 -8.36 -8.47
N HIS A 81 17.59 -8.33 -9.12
CA HIS A 81 16.30 -8.32 -8.43
C HIS A 81 16.04 -9.60 -7.62
N LEU A 82 16.41 -10.76 -8.15
CA LEU A 82 16.25 -12.04 -7.45
C LEU A 82 17.20 -12.13 -6.25
N GLU A 83 18.47 -11.75 -6.42
CA GLU A 83 19.45 -11.71 -5.33
C GLU A 83 19.01 -10.77 -4.21
N ALA A 84 18.51 -9.58 -4.55
CA ALA A 84 17.96 -8.64 -3.57
C ALA A 84 16.77 -9.24 -2.80
N PHE A 85 15.86 -9.93 -3.51
CA PHE A 85 14.71 -10.60 -2.89
C PHE A 85 15.12 -11.74 -1.96
N PHE A 86 16.06 -12.59 -2.37
CA PHE A 86 16.51 -13.71 -1.53
C PHE A 86 17.31 -13.21 -0.33
N LYS A 87 18.17 -12.20 -0.49
CA LYS A 87 18.94 -11.62 0.61
C LYS A 87 18.05 -11.02 1.69
N SER A 88 17.01 -10.27 1.32
CA SER A 88 16.09 -9.69 2.31
C SER A 88 15.36 -10.75 3.12
N LYS A 89 14.89 -11.81 2.45
CA LYS A 89 14.20 -12.93 3.11
C LYS A 89 15.14 -13.76 3.99
N PHE A 90 16.38 -13.98 3.56
CA PHE A 90 17.38 -14.72 4.34
C PHE A 90 17.81 -13.96 5.60
N ILE A 91 17.99 -12.63 5.51
CA ILE A 91 18.31 -11.80 6.69
C ILE A 91 17.14 -11.79 7.67
N PHE A 92 15.90 -11.63 7.18
CA PHE A 92 14.70 -11.67 8.01
C PHE A 92 14.55 -13.01 8.75
N SER A 93 14.79 -14.13 8.08
CA SER A 93 14.75 -15.47 8.68
C SER A 93 15.78 -15.69 9.79
N LYS A 94 16.87 -14.90 9.85
CA LYS A 94 17.91 -15.03 10.86
C LYS A 94 17.67 -14.12 12.08
N LEU A 95 16.69 -13.21 11.99
CA LEU A 95 16.34 -12.22 13.01
C LEU A 95 15.02 -12.52 13.75
N SER A 96 14.23 -13.49 13.28
CA SER A 96 13.06 -14.05 14.00
C SER A 96 13.43 -15.33 14.73
#